data_AF-A0A0C9SEZ4-F1
#
_entry.id   AF-A0A0C9SEZ4-F1
#
_cell.length_a   1.000
_cell.length_b   1.000
_cell.length_c   1.000
_cell.angle_alpha   90.00
_cell.angle_beta   90.00
_cell.angle_gamma   90.00
#
_symmetry.space_group_name_H-M   'P 1'
#
loop_
_entity.id
_entity.type
_entity.pdbx_description
1 polymer ?
#
loop_
_entity_poly.entity_id
_entity_poly.type
_entity_poly.pdbx_seq_one_letter_code
_entity_poly.pdbx_strand_id
1 'polypeptide(L)'
;MLLAALVVLFLGLSDVEAKKRPAPRLPSNETIYRNALKVLQKNQVIGLAVISYEISGKTCECLRSRFWKNISGGAERSLECYAKGSKDAGKIKGILKKNITVQVFLEGDMKYPVLRAYNDQGALSKDWDKYYPVTFATQN
;
A
#
# COMPACT_ATOMS: atom_id res chain seq x y z
N MET A 1 -3.88 -54.83 -26.90
CA MET A 1 -4.12 -53.92 -28.03
C MET A 1 -3.89 -52.50 -27.52
N LEU A 2 -2.80 -51.88 -28.00
CA LEU A 2 -2.42 -50.50 -27.69
C LEU A 2 -3.46 -49.56 -28.32
N LEU A 3 -4.31 -48.93 -27.52
CA LEU A 3 -4.83 -47.60 -27.84
C LEU A 3 -4.14 -46.62 -26.89
N ALA A 4 -2.89 -46.31 -27.21
CA ALA A 4 -2.31 -45.03 -26.86
C ALA A 4 -3.18 -43.99 -27.58
N ALA A 5 -4.22 -43.52 -26.91
CA ALA A 5 -4.99 -42.38 -27.34
C ALA A 5 -3.97 -41.24 -27.48
N LEU A 6 -3.65 -40.94 -28.73
CA LEU A 6 -2.99 -39.74 -29.20
C LEU A 6 -3.74 -38.54 -28.63
N VAL A 7 -3.44 -38.16 -27.39
CA VAL A 7 -3.58 -36.79 -26.95
C VAL A 7 -2.42 -36.07 -27.63
N VAL A 8 -2.65 -35.72 -28.89
CA VAL A 8 -1.88 -34.67 -29.54
C VAL A 8 -2.21 -33.41 -28.74
N LEU A 9 -1.41 -33.20 -27.70
CA LEU A 9 -1.12 -31.91 -27.14
C LEU A 9 -0.64 -31.05 -28.31
N PHE A 10 -1.59 -30.46 -29.02
CA PHE A 10 -1.39 -29.18 -29.68
C PHE A 10 -1.20 -28.15 -28.56
N LEU A 11 -0.08 -28.29 -27.83
CA LEU A 11 0.64 -27.16 -27.30
C LEU A 11 0.98 -26.35 -28.55
N GLY A 12 0.06 -25.45 -28.91
CA GLY A 12 0.39 -24.32 -29.74
C GLY A 12 1.50 -23.58 -29.01
N LEU A 13 2.73 -24.01 -29.26
CA LEU A 13 3.94 -23.23 -29.15
C LEU A 13 3.78 -22.12 -30.19
N SER A 14 2.89 -21.17 -29.90
CA SER A 14 2.99 -19.86 -30.47
C SER A 14 4.31 -19.34 -29.96
N ASP A 15 5.30 -19.35 -30.85
CA ASP A 15 6.51 -18.56 -30.73
C ASP A 15 6.05 -17.10 -30.74
N VAL A 16 5.54 -16.64 -29.60
CA VAL A 16 5.40 -15.22 -29.33
C VAL A 16 6.83 -14.79 -29.12
N GLU A 17 7.47 -14.42 -30.23
CA GLU A 17 8.63 -13.56 -30.25
C GLU A 17 8.23 -12.32 -29.44
N ALA A 18 8.43 -12.42 -28.13
CA ALA A 18 8.18 -11.35 -27.21
C ALA A 18 9.26 -10.33 -27.58
N LYS A 19 8.91 -9.38 -28.46
CA LYS A 19 9.69 -8.16 -28.68
C LYS A 19 10.15 -7.75 -27.30
N LYS A 20 11.45 -7.84 -27.07
CA LYS A 20 12.09 -7.64 -25.78
C LYS A 20 11.76 -6.21 -25.36
N ARG A 21 10.59 -6.02 -24.76
CA ARG A 21 10.15 -4.71 -24.31
C ARG A 21 11.23 -4.32 -23.32
N PRO A 22 11.86 -3.14 -23.48
CA PRO A 22 12.83 -2.69 -22.51
C PRO A 22 12.18 -2.84 -21.14
N ALA A 23 12.88 -3.51 -20.23
CA ALA A 23 12.38 -3.71 -18.88
C ALA A 23 11.88 -2.35 -18.36
N PRO A 24 10.67 -2.27 -17.77
CA PRO A 24 10.17 -1.03 -17.24
C PRO A 24 11.24 -0.43 -16.32
N ARG A 25 11.74 0.76 -16.66
CA ARG A 25 12.69 1.45 -15.78
C ARG A 25 11.95 1.72 -14.48
N LEU A 26 12.51 1.24 -13.37
CA LEU A 26 11.97 1.55 -12.05
C LEU A 26 11.99 3.08 -11.87
N PRO A 27 10.91 3.68 -11.34
CA PRO A 27 10.88 5.11 -11.09
C PRO A 27 11.97 5.51 -10.08
N SER A 28 12.52 6.72 -10.22
CA SER A 28 13.48 7.25 -9.24
C SER A 28 12.82 7.47 -7.88
N ASN A 29 13.62 7.56 -6.82
CA ASN A 29 13.11 7.84 -5.47
C ASN A 29 12.37 9.16 -5.39
N GLU A 30 12.84 10.20 -6.09
CA GLU A 30 12.15 11.50 -6.20
C GLU A 30 10.80 11.35 -6.89
N THR A 31 10.73 10.49 -7.91
CA THR A 31 9.48 10.21 -8.62
C THR A 31 8.49 9.51 -7.71
N ILE A 32 8.93 8.50 -6.96
CA ILE A 32 8.10 7.79 -5.98
C ILE A 32 7.63 8.76 -4.89
N TYR A 33 8.53 9.58 -4.35
CA TYR A 33 8.23 10.61 -3.35
C TYR A 33 7.14 11.58 -3.84
N ARG A 34 7.34 12.17 -5.02
CA ARG A 34 6.37 13.12 -5.61
C ARG A 34 5.02 12.45 -5.86
N ASN A 35 5.01 11.21 -6.33
CA ASN A 35 3.78 10.48 -6.59
C ASN A 35 3.05 10.14 -5.29
N ALA A 36 3.77 9.67 -4.27
CA ALA A 36 3.20 9.37 -2.96
C ALA A 36 2.61 10.63 -2.32
N LEU A 37 3.31 11.76 -2.38
CA LEU A 37 2.82 13.04 -1.89
C LEU A 37 1.52 13.45 -2.60
N LYS A 38 1.47 13.35 -3.93
CA LYS A 38 0.26 13.62 -4.73
C LYS A 38 -0.91 12.72 -4.34
N VAL A 39 -0.67 11.42 -4.13
CA VAL A 39 -1.70 10.47 -3.69
C VAL A 39 -2.26 10.88 -2.32
N LEU A 40 -1.38 11.18 -1.35
CA LEU A 40 -1.81 11.58 -0.01
C LEU A 40 -2.58 12.91 0.01
N GLN A 41 -2.25 13.84 -0.88
CA GLN A 41 -2.88 15.16 -0.97
C GLN A 41 -4.13 15.20 -1.86
N LYS A 42 -4.47 14.08 -2.50
CA LYS A 42 -5.67 13.98 -3.36
C LYS A 42 -6.94 13.94 -2.50
N ASN A 43 -7.94 14.73 -2.89
CA ASN A 43 -9.29 14.70 -2.31
C ASN A 43 -10.08 13.47 -2.78
N GLN A 44 -9.57 12.27 -2.49
CA GLN A 44 -10.17 10.98 -2.81
C GLN A 44 -10.01 10.05 -1.61
N VAL A 45 -10.84 9.01 -1.56
CA VAL A 45 -10.69 7.93 -0.57
C VAL A 45 -9.55 7.02 -1.02
N ILE A 46 -8.61 6.75 -0.12
CA ILE A 46 -7.56 5.74 -0.30
C ILE A 46 -8.01 4.50 0.45
N GLY A 47 -8.12 3.36 -0.22
CA GLY A 47 -8.46 2.08 0.38
C GLY A 47 -7.27 1.12 0.37
N LEU A 48 -7.14 0.30 1.41
CA LEU A 48 -6.20 -0.81 1.41
C LEU A 48 -6.70 -1.89 0.46
N ALA A 49 -5.92 -2.19 -0.58
CA ALA A 49 -6.26 -3.22 -1.56
C ALA A 49 -5.75 -4.60 -1.15
N VAL A 50 -4.48 -4.68 -0.72
CA VAL A 50 -3.81 -5.93 -0.36
C VAL A 50 -2.90 -5.67 0.84
N ILE A 51 -2.81 -6.65 1.72
CA ILE A 51 -1.92 -6.67 2.86
C ILE A 51 -1.23 -8.03 2.94
N SER A 52 0.03 -8.06 3.36
CA SER A 52 0.75 -9.33 3.47
C SER A 52 0.15 -10.21 4.57
N TYR A 53 0.23 -11.52 4.38
CA TYR A 53 -0.41 -12.49 5.27
C TYR A 53 0.09 -12.36 6.72
N GLU A 54 1.39 -12.08 6.88
CA GLU A 54 2.09 -12.00 8.17
C GLU A 54 1.57 -10.89 9.10
N ILE A 55 0.96 -9.83 8.53
CA ILE A 55 0.42 -8.69 9.28
C ILE A 55 -1.11 -8.55 9.16
N SER A 56 -1.76 -9.38 8.34
CA SER A 56 -3.20 -9.33 8.11
C SER A 56 -4.02 -9.49 9.40
N GLY A 57 -3.63 -10.40 10.30
CA GLY A 57 -4.31 -10.61 11.61
C GLY A 57 -3.92 -9.62 12.73
N LYS A 58 -3.02 -8.68 12.44
CA LYS A 58 -2.58 -7.64 13.39
C LYS A 58 -3.19 -6.27 13.08
N THR A 59 -3.59 -6.07 11.84
CA THR A 59 -4.18 -4.81 11.37
C THR A 59 -5.70 -4.89 11.34
N CYS A 60 -6.35 -3.73 11.24
CA CYS A 60 -7.80 -3.66 11.14
C CYS A 60 -8.27 -3.87 9.69
N GLU A 61 -9.47 -4.44 9.54
CA GLU A 61 -10.06 -4.76 8.23
C GLU A 61 -10.74 -3.55 7.57
N CYS A 62 -10.93 -3.64 6.25
CA CYS A 62 -11.56 -2.63 5.40
C CYS A 62 -11.01 -1.20 5.59
N LEU A 63 -9.69 -1.09 5.69
CA LEU A 63 -9.02 0.16 5.94
C LEU A 63 -9.25 1.19 4.84
N ARG A 64 -9.75 2.36 5.24
CA ARG A 64 -10.04 3.49 4.35
C ARG A 64 -9.51 4.77 4.96
N SER A 65 -9.02 5.66 4.09
CA SER A 65 -8.54 6.96 4.48
C SER A 65 -9.14 8.08 3.64
N ARG A 66 -9.71 9.09 4.30
CA ARG A 66 -10.33 10.25 3.65
C ARG A 66 -9.46 11.49 3.84
N PHE A 67 -9.31 12.28 2.78
CA PHE A 67 -8.56 13.52 2.83
C PHE A 67 -9.22 14.53 3.77
N TRP A 68 -8.40 15.28 4.50
CA TRP A 68 -8.85 16.43 5.29
C TRP A 68 -8.19 17.72 4.81
N LYS A 69 -6.86 17.82 4.90
CA LYS A 69 -6.11 19.00 4.44
C LYS A 69 -4.67 18.66 4.07
N ASN A 70 -4.07 19.52 3.26
CA ASN A 70 -2.64 19.45 2.94
C ASN A 70 -1.80 19.95 4.12
N ILE A 71 -0.64 19.33 4.31
CA ILE A 71 0.41 19.80 5.23
C ILE A 71 1.77 19.69 4.54
N SER A 72 2.81 20.25 5.15
CA SER A 72 4.17 20.09 4.65
C SER A 72 4.58 18.61 4.64
N GLY A 73 5.04 18.14 3.47
CA GLY A 73 5.47 16.76 3.27
C GLY A 73 4.35 15.70 3.32
N GLY A 74 3.08 16.08 3.31
CA GLY A 74 2.00 15.10 3.45
C GLY A 74 0.58 15.66 3.45
N ALA A 75 -0.30 14.96 4.18
CA ALA A 75 -1.69 15.36 4.41
C ALA A 75 -2.18 14.91 5.80
N GLU A 76 -3.11 15.68 6.37
CA GLU A 76 -4.00 15.15 7.40
C GLU A 76 -5.15 14.41 6.72
N ARG A 77 -5.45 13.23 7.24
CA ARG A 77 -6.48 12.34 6.70
C ARG A 77 -7.22 11.65 7.85
N SER A 78 -8.44 11.21 7.63
CA SER A 78 -9.07 10.27 8.56
C SER A 78 -8.59 8.85 8.26
N LEU A 79 -8.57 8.00 9.28
CA LEU A 79 -8.44 6.55 9.21
C LEU A 79 -9.75 5.93 9.70
N GLU A 80 -10.33 5.06 8.90
CA GLU A 80 -11.53 4.31 9.21
C GLU A 80 -11.28 2.83 8.95
N CYS A 81 -11.52 1.97 9.94
CA CYS A 81 -11.36 0.52 9.79
C CYS A 81 -12.17 -0.27 10.82
N TYR A 82 -12.41 -1.55 10.55
CA TYR A 82 -13.03 -2.47 11.50
C TYR A 82 -11.96 -3.11 12.37
N ALA A 83 -11.95 -2.76 13.65
CA ALA A 83 -10.97 -3.25 14.61
C ALA A 83 -11.30 -4.65 15.19
N LYS A 84 -12.35 -5.32 14.69
CA LYS A 84 -12.81 -6.61 15.22
C LYS A 84 -11.75 -7.69 14.96
N GLY A 85 -11.03 -8.10 16.00
CA GLY A 85 -10.12 -9.26 15.94
C GLY A 85 -8.65 -8.95 15.66
N SER A 86 -8.26 -7.67 15.54
CA SER A 86 -6.83 -7.32 15.57
C SER A 86 -6.28 -7.60 16.97
N LYS A 87 -5.23 -8.42 17.06
CA LYS A 87 -4.55 -8.73 18.33
C LYS A 87 -4.01 -7.48 19.03
N ASP A 88 -3.67 -6.45 18.26
CA ASP A 88 -3.04 -5.21 18.72
C ASP A 88 -4.04 -4.05 18.91
N ALA A 89 -5.30 -4.20 18.48
CA ALA A 89 -6.36 -3.20 18.69
C ALA A 89 -6.93 -3.19 20.12
N GLY A 90 -6.46 -4.08 21.00
CA GLY A 90 -6.86 -4.12 22.41
C GLY A 90 -8.38 -4.33 22.60
N LYS A 91 -9.03 -3.40 23.31
CA LYS A 91 -10.46 -3.45 23.68
C LYS A 91 -11.41 -2.83 22.63
N ILE A 92 -10.89 -2.28 21.54
CA ILE A 92 -11.74 -1.59 20.55
C ILE A 92 -12.54 -2.64 19.76
N LYS A 93 -13.83 -2.73 20.06
CA LYS A 93 -14.79 -3.56 19.33
C LYS A 93 -15.65 -2.66 18.45
N GLY A 94 -15.46 -2.72 17.13
CA GLY A 94 -16.28 -1.98 16.16
C GLY A 94 -15.47 -1.19 15.15
N ILE A 95 -16.01 -0.05 14.72
CA ILE A 95 -15.39 0.84 13.73
C ILE A 95 -14.47 1.82 14.48
N LEU A 96 -13.18 1.79 14.15
CA LEU A 96 -12.23 2.83 14.54
C LEU A 96 -12.34 3.97 13.54
N LYS A 97 -12.52 5.20 14.04
CA LYS A 97 -12.43 6.43 13.24
C LYS A 97 -11.55 7.45 13.95
N LYS A 98 -10.42 7.79 13.35
CA LYS A 98 -9.43 8.73 13.92
C LYS A 98 -8.82 9.61 12.85
N ASN A 99 -8.46 10.84 13.22
CA ASN A 99 -7.66 11.68 12.33
C ASN A 99 -6.19 11.30 12.49
N ILE A 100 -5.46 11.24 11.39
CA ILE A 100 -4.07 10.86 11.32
C ILE A 100 -3.32 11.85 10.44
N THR A 101 -2.07 12.06 10.78
CA THR A 101 -1.13 12.78 9.93
C THR A 101 -0.31 11.77 9.17
N VAL A 102 -0.27 11.89 7.84
CA VAL A 102 0.53 11.02 6.98
C VAL A 102 1.53 11.87 6.22
N GLN A 103 2.82 11.57 6.41
CA GLN A 103 3.93 12.27 5.78
C GLN A 103 4.81 11.31 5.00
N VAL A 104 5.45 11.81 3.96
CA VAL A 104 6.49 11.11 3.21
C VAL A 104 7.77 11.93 3.32
N PHE A 105 8.88 11.25 3.54
CA PHE A 105 10.21 11.83 3.64
C PHE A 105 11.10 11.20 2.58
N LEU A 106 12.04 11.98 2.06
CA LEU A 106 13.11 11.52 1.21
C LEU A 106 14.39 12.20 1.68
N GLU A 107 15.21 11.46 2.43
CA GLU A 107 16.51 11.92 2.91
C GLU A 107 17.62 11.26 2.08
N GLY A 108 18.77 11.94 1.98
CA GLY A 108 19.74 11.74 0.89
C GLY A 108 20.27 10.33 0.71
N ASP A 109 20.48 9.58 1.78
CA ASP A 109 21.02 8.21 1.77
C ASP A 109 19.94 7.11 1.77
N MET A 110 18.66 7.48 1.76
CA MET A 110 17.58 6.52 1.81
C MET A 110 17.39 5.80 0.47
N LYS A 111 17.40 4.46 0.52
CA LYS A 111 17.12 3.61 -0.65
C LYS A 111 15.72 3.83 -1.24
N TYR A 112 14.74 4.20 -0.42
CA TYR A 112 13.36 4.52 -0.81
C TYR A 112 12.84 5.67 0.05
N PRO A 113 11.90 6.49 -0.45
CA PRO A 113 11.15 7.41 0.41
C PRO A 113 10.48 6.63 1.56
N VAL A 114 10.31 7.25 2.71
CA VAL A 114 9.67 6.64 3.88
C VAL A 114 8.38 7.35 4.21
N LEU A 115 7.34 6.58 4.50
CA LEU A 115 6.03 7.04 4.94
C LEU A 115 5.92 6.87 6.44
N ARG A 116 5.35 7.87 7.12
CA ARG A 116 4.98 7.81 8.53
C ARG A 116 3.53 8.21 8.67
N ALA A 117 2.76 7.42 9.41
CA ALA A 117 1.39 7.74 9.78
C ALA A 117 1.28 7.81 11.30
N TYR A 118 0.77 8.89 11.87
CA TYR A 118 0.67 9.02 13.31
C TYR A 118 -0.59 9.77 13.73
N ASN A 119 -0.96 9.61 15.00
CA ASN A 119 -2.05 10.34 15.63
C ASN A 119 -1.53 10.95 16.93
N ASP A 120 -1.63 12.28 17.06
CA ASP A 120 -1.09 13.03 18.22
C ASP A 120 -1.74 12.63 19.57
N GLN A 121 -2.87 11.91 19.54
CA GLN A 121 -3.61 11.46 20.71
C GLN A 121 -3.25 10.02 21.11
N GLY A 122 -2.27 9.39 20.45
CA GLY A 122 -1.79 8.04 20.78
C GLY A 122 -2.83 6.94 20.60
N ALA A 123 -3.85 7.18 19.76
CA ALA A 123 -5.01 6.29 19.62
C ALA A 123 -4.80 5.13 18.63
N LEU A 124 -3.64 5.04 17.98
CA LEU A 124 -3.29 3.99 17.02
C LEU A 124 -2.35 2.97 17.68
N SER A 125 -2.30 1.75 17.14
CA SER A 125 -1.28 0.78 17.56
C SER A 125 0.11 1.32 17.23
N LYS A 126 1.12 0.90 17.99
CA LYS A 126 2.52 1.28 17.79
C LYS A 126 3.08 0.92 16.42
N ASP A 127 2.41 0.04 15.68
CA ASP A 127 2.78 -0.28 14.31
C ASP A 127 2.53 0.89 13.37
N TRP A 128 1.49 1.69 13.59
CA TRP A 128 1.19 2.84 12.73
C TRP A 128 2.30 3.90 12.78
N ASP A 129 2.84 4.17 13.96
CA ASP A 129 3.84 5.23 14.19
C ASP A 129 5.24 4.90 13.62
N LYS A 130 5.41 3.75 12.97
CA LYS A 130 6.66 3.32 12.32
C LYS A 130 6.87 4.02 10.98
N TYR A 131 8.12 3.97 10.52
CA TYR A 131 8.50 4.38 9.18
C TYR A 131 8.38 3.18 8.22
N TYR A 132 7.70 3.39 7.10
CA TYR A 132 7.44 2.37 6.09
C TYR A 132 8.05 2.78 4.75
N PRO A 133 8.94 1.98 4.14
CA PRO A 133 9.46 2.27 2.82
C PRO A 133 8.35 2.30 1.76
N VAL A 134 8.32 3.35 0.95
CA VAL A 134 7.46 3.46 -0.22
C VAL A 134 8.28 3.02 -1.44
N THR A 135 8.07 1.79 -1.88
CA THR A 135 8.82 1.21 -3.02
C THR A 135 8.19 1.55 -4.37
N PHE A 136 6.93 2.02 -4.38
CA PHE A 136 6.19 2.33 -5.59
C PHE A 136 5.03 3.31 -5.29
N ALA A 137 4.77 4.24 -6.21
CA ALA A 137 3.58 5.08 -6.20
C ALA A 137 3.27 5.62 -7.61
N THR A 138 2.00 5.67 -7.99
CA THR A 138 1.50 6.26 -9.25
C THR A 138 0.53 7.40 -8.94
N GLN A 139 0.40 8.36 -9.87
CA GLN A 139 -0.43 9.55 -9.64
C GLN A 139 -1.94 9.30 -9.82
N ASN A 140 -2.33 8.20 -10.49
CA ASN A 140 -3.69 7.88 -10.97
C ASN A 140 -4.48 9.08 -11.51
#